data_AF-A0A7X1IUB0-F1
#
_entry.id   AF-A0A7X1IUB0-F1
#
_cell.length_a   1.000
_cell.length_b   1.000
_cell.length_c   1.000
_cell.angle_alpha   90.00
_cell.angle_beta   90.00
_cell.angle_gamma   90.00
#
_symmetry.space_group_name_H-M   'P 1'
#
loop_
_entity.id
_entity.type
_entity.pdbx_description
1 polymer ?
#
loop_
_entity_poly.entity_id
_entity_poly.type
_entity_poly.pdbx_seq_one_letter_code
_entity_poly.pdbx_strand_id
1 'polypeptide(L)'
;MKHSVLPACLIAVFLFASTPARADTIETSVQKAFDAMASAQSEEAFYAATRSVITLGRDALPVLTEHLAAAKNDDERIDVTYLLASIVGPMKFKREAIELPPELVSLTGRLLFETRNPQLEANLANFSVVAPHPAEFGPGLLALLERTENEALRATTSAAIIYQGEKVLALVQNAFYASTNDRFSGDLAHLLADTELTERSIAKMHDLLKSDNADARRSAARTLDRAGIKNGALLESALKDLASARTEVELSFAAGKVRKQTDGSERVAAALASAFERAHRVEERSELVSALLATGEPGKKQLFAVLQASNDPDEISDLMRVTNNRFRNDPRLPSAYIAILKRTDDEKVSEAAIYGLVMTRKTGQEAIKAALDETSADERLHHRLTKAARSFPSSTTSD
;
A
#
# COMPACT_ATOMS: atom_id res chain seq x y z
N MET A 1 -23.81 29.68 8.23
CA MET A 1 -22.57 29.89 7.45
C MET A 1 -22.27 28.61 6.68
N LYS A 2 -21.79 28.69 5.44
CA LYS A 2 -21.39 27.49 4.68
C LYS A 2 -20.18 26.88 5.40
N HIS A 3 -20.33 25.68 5.94
CA HIS A 3 -19.25 24.97 6.60
C HIS A 3 -18.15 24.67 5.58
N SER A 4 -16.99 25.27 5.81
CA SER A 4 -15.74 24.99 5.13
C SER A 4 -15.44 23.50 5.31
N VAL A 5 -15.14 22.82 4.21
CA VAL A 5 -14.62 21.46 4.19
C VAL A 5 -13.32 21.45 4.98
N LEU A 6 -13.35 21.00 6.23
CA LEU A 6 -12.17 20.74 7.04
C LEU A 6 -11.54 19.44 6.52
N PRO A 7 -10.28 19.46 6.05
CA PRO A 7 -9.61 18.25 5.61
C PRO A 7 -9.36 17.35 6.82
N ALA A 8 -9.43 16.04 6.59
CA ALA A 8 -9.00 15.02 7.52
C ALA A 8 -7.56 15.31 7.99
N CYS A 9 -7.42 15.90 9.18
CA CYS A 9 -6.12 16.21 9.76
C CYS A 9 -6.00 15.57 11.14
N LEU A 10 -4.92 14.79 11.29
CA LEU A 10 -4.30 14.41 12.54
C LEU A 10 -4.40 15.55 13.57
N ILE A 11 -4.84 15.20 14.78
CA ILE A 11 -4.90 16.11 15.93
C ILE A 11 -3.46 16.60 16.23
N ALA A 12 -3.12 17.80 15.78
CA ALA A 12 -1.90 18.50 16.16
C ALA A 12 -2.14 19.25 17.47
N VAL A 13 -1.48 18.83 18.54
CA VAL A 13 -1.61 19.43 19.89
C VAL A 13 -0.60 20.58 20.02
N PHE A 14 -1.08 21.83 20.04
CA PHE A 14 -0.28 22.99 20.47
C PHE A 14 -0.80 23.51 21.82
N LEU A 15 0.07 23.48 22.84
CA LEU A 15 -0.20 23.91 24.21
C LEU A 15 0.35 25.33 24.43
N PHE A 16 -0.53 26.32 24.58
CA PHE A 16 -0.28 27.51 25.40
C PHE A 16 -1.55 27.84 26.20
N ALA A 17 -1.36 28.02 27.51
CA ALA A 17 -2.42 27.95 28.52
C ALA A 17 -3.03 29.33 28.84
N SER A 18 -4.33 29.33 29.10
CA SER A 18 -5.00 30.32 29.94
C SER A 18 -5.67 29.58 31.11
N THR A 19 -5.38 30.02 32.32
CA THR A 19 -5.89 29.46 33.59
C THR A 19 -7.37 29.79 33.79
N PRO A 20 -8.21 28.85 34.26
CA PRO A 20 -9.60 29.13 34.61
C PRO A 20 -9.72 30.06 35.83
N ALA A 21 -10.75 30.90 35.86
CA ALA A 21 -11.04 31.82 36.97
C ALA A 21 -11.56 31.05 38.20
N ARG A 22 -11.09 31.45 39.39
CA ARG A 22 -11.09 30.69 40.65
C ARG A 22 -12.47 30.46 41.32
N ALA A 23 -13.60 30.67 40.64
CA ALA A 23 -14.95 30.66 41.23
C ALA A 23 -16.05 29.91 40.44
N ASP A 24 -15.75 29.36 39.26
CA ASP A 24 -16.74 28.64 38.46
C ASP A 24 -16.75 27.14 38.82
N THR A 25 -17.94 26.52 38.82
CA THR A 25 -18.04 25.05 38.82
C THR A 25 -17.56 24.51 37.47
N ILE A 26 -17.24 23.22 37.39
CA ILE A 26 -16.91 22.57 36.11
C ILE A 26 -18.06 22.72 35.12
N GLU A 27 -19.29 22.50 35.56
CA GLU A 27 -20.51 22.66 34.76
C GLU A 27 -20.63 24.07 34.18
N THR A 28 -20.47 25.10 35.03
CA THR A 28 -20.52 26.50 34.60
C THR A 28 -19.37 26.84 33.64
N SER A 29 -18.18 26.25 33.84
CA SER A 29 -17.02 26.47 32.97
C SER A 29 -17.21 25.85 31.58
N VAL A 30 -17.76 24.63 31.53
CA VAL A 30 -18.08 23.93 30.28
C VAL A 30 -19.19 24.67 29.53
N GLN A 31 -20.27 25.08 30.20
CA GLN A 31 -21.35 25.82 29.57
C GLN A 31 -20.89 27.15 28.98
N LYS A 32 -20.10 27.93 29.73
CA LYS A 32 -19.52 29.20 29.23
C LYS A 32 -18.67 28.97 27.98
N ALA A 33 -17.95 27.86 27.91
CA ALA A 33 -17.14 27.54 26.74
C ALA A 33 -18.01 27.18 25.52
N PHE A 34 -19.09 26.40 25.69
CA PHE A 34 -20.04 26.16 24.60
C PHE A 34 -20.71 27.44 24.11
N ASP A 35 -21.11 28.34 25.01
CA ASP A 35 -21.67 29.65 24.64
C ASP A 35 -20.64 30.49 23.86
N ALA A 36 -19.37 30.45 24.27
CA ALA A 36 -18.27 31.12 23.58
C ALA A 36 -17.95 30.49 22.22
N MET A 37 -18.00 29.16 22.09
CA MET A 37 -17.87 28.46 20.80
C MET A 37 -18.99 28.85 19.84
N ALA A 38 -20.24 28.88 20.32
CA ALA A 38 -21.40 29.22 19.51
C ALA A 38 -21.42 30.70 19.06
N SER A 39 -20.83 31.60 19.84
CA SER A 39 -20.76 33.03 19.55
C SER A 39 -19.43 33.48 18.92
N ALA A 40 -18.50 32.56 18.67
CA ALA A 40 -17.20 32.86 18.11
C ALA A 40 -17.29 33.48 16.71
N GLN A 41 -16.69 34.65 16.52
CA GLN A 41 -16.62 35.35 15.22
C GLN A 41 -15.31 35.09 14.48
N SER A 42 -14.37 34.36 15.08
CA SER A 42 -13.09 33.96 14.50
C SER A 42 -12.71 32.54 14.92
N GLU A 43 -11.88 31.88 14.11
CA GLU A 43 -11.32 30.57 14.45
C GLU A 43 -10.51 30.63 15.75
N GLU A 44 -9.78 31.71 15.97
CA GLU A 44 -8.98 31.90 17.19
C GLU A 44 -9.87 31.92 18.45
N ALA A 45 -11.00 32.63 18.40
CA ALA A 45 -11.96 32.67 19.50
C ALA A 45 -12.60 31.30 19.76
N PHE A 46 -12.95 30.57 18.70
CA PHE A 46 -13.47 29.21 18.79
C PHE A 46 -12.46 28.26 19.45
N TYR A 47 -11.21 28.24 18.97
CA TYR A 47 -10.16 27.40 19.54
C TYR A 47 -9.77 27.82 20.96
N ALA A 48 -9.87 29.10 21.32
CA ALA A 48 -9.67 29.55 22.70
C ALA A 48 -10.72 28.96 23.65
N ALA A 49 -11.99 28.92 23.22
CA ALA A 49 -13.07 28.30 23.98
C ALA A 49 -12.94 26.77 24.04
N THR A 50 -12.51 26.11 22.96
CA THR A 50 -12.16 24.68 23.02
C THR A 50 -11.04 24.41 24.04
N ARG A 51 -9.98 25.22 24.02
CA ARG A 51 -8.85 25.05 24.95
C ARG A 51 -9.26 25.22 26.41
N SER A 52 -10.21 26.11 26.72
CA SER A 52 -10.65 26.30 28.11
C SER A 52 -11.41 25.09 28.66
N VAL A 53 -12.06 24.29 27.83
CA VAL A 53 -12.65 23.00 28.24
C VAL A 53 -11.57 21.94 28.38
N ILE A 54 -10.63 21.86 27.42
CA ILE A 54 -9.57 20.85 27.43
C ILE A 54 -8.69 20.98 28.69
N THR A 55 -8.44 22.20 29.18
CA THR A 55 -7.64 22.44 30.39
C THR A 55 -8.31 21.94 31.68
N LEU A 56 -9.62 21.70 31.68
CA LEU A 56 -10.33 21.07 32.79
C LEU A 56 -10.00 19.56 32.89
N GLY A 57 -9.48 18.96 31.82
CA GLY A 57 -9.00 17.58 31.81
C GLY A 57 -10.09 16.57 32.20
N ARG A 58 -9.72 15.62 33.07
CA ARG A 58 -10.60 14.51 33.49
C ARG A 58 -11.91 15.00 34.12
N ASP A 59 -11.88 16.14 34.79
CA ASP A 59 -13.04 16.66 35.53
C ASP A 59 -14.18 17.07 34.60
N ALA A 60 -13.90 17.40 33.34
CA ALA A 60 -14.92 17.73 32.35
C ALA A 60 -15.64 16.51 31.75
N LEU A 61 -15.12 15.29 31.91
CA LEU A 61 -15.69 14.10 31.26
C LEU A 61 -17.16 13.81 31.65
N PRO A 62 -17.58 13.88 32.93
CA PRO A 62 -18.98 13.65 33.30
C PRO A 62 -19.92 14.69 32.67
N VAL A 63 -19.55 15.97 32.75
CA VAL A 63 -20.35 17.07 32.20
C VAL A 63 -20.46 16.95 30.67
N LEU A 64 -19.36 16.69 29.97
CA LEU A 64 -19.39 16.46 28.52
C LEU A 64 -20.22 15.21 28.13
N THR A 65 -20.29 14.21 29.00
CA THR A 65 -21.14 13.03 28.78
C THR A 65 -22.62 13.41 28.82
N GLU A 66 -23.02 14.26 29.77
CA GLU A 66 -24.39 14.78 29.86
C GLU A 66 -24.73 15.65 28.64
N HIS A 67 -23.81 16.51 28.20
CA HIS A 67 -23.99 17.29 26.96
C HIS A 67 -24.14 16.39 25.72
N LEU A 68 -23.35 15.31 25.61
CA LEU A 68 -23.47 14.36 24.50
C LEU A 68 -24.85 13.68 24.50
N ALA A 69 -25.35 13.32 25.68
CA ALA A 69 -26.66 12.70 25.84
C ALA A 69 -27.81 13.66 25.52
N ALA A 70 -27.66 14.93 25.86
CA ALA A 70 -28.66 15.99 25.63
C ALA A 70 -28.61 16.58 24.21
N ALA A 71 -27.58 16.28 23.43
CA ALA A 71 -27.36 16.85 22.11
C ALA A 71 -28.52 16.54 21.14
N LYS A 72 -29.08 17.61 20.55
CA LYS A 72 -30.30 17.56 19.73
C LYS A 72 -30.04 17.22 18.26
N ASN A 73 -28.82 17.44 17.80
CA ASN A 73 -28.41 17.26 16.41
C ASN A 73 -26.95 16.77 16.33
N ASP A 74 -26.51 16.42 15.13
CA ASP A 74 -25.17 15.89 14.92
C ASP A 74 -24.07 16.95 15.07
N ASP A 75 -24.35 18.23 14.85
CA ASP A 75 -23.36 19.31 15.01
C ASP A 75 -22.95 19.45 16.49
N GLU A 76 -23.93 19.45 17.41
CA GLU A 76 -23.67 19.44 18.85
C GLU A 76 -22.90 18.18 19.27
N ARG A 77 -23.24 17.02 18.71
CA ARG A 77 -22.51 15.76 18.98
C ARG A 77 -21.08 15.81 18.46
N ILE A 78 -20.85 16.43 17.31
CA ILE A 78 -19.51 16.62 16.71
C ILE A 78 -18.65 17.45 17.65
N ASP A 79 -19.15 18.58 18.13
CA ASP A 79 -18.41 19.47 19.04
C ASP A 79 -18.05 18.74 20.35
N VAL A 80 -19.02 18.05 20.95
CA VAL A 80 -18.80 17.32 22.21
C VAL A 80 -17.80 16.18 22.02
N THR A 81 -17.94 15.37 20.97
CA THR A 81 -17.03 14.24 20.70
C THR A 81 -15.61 14.70 20.37
N TYR A 82 -15.45 15.86 19.72
CA TYR A 82 -14.15 16.48 19.49
C TYR A 82 -13.47 16.90 20.81
N LEU A 83 -14.21 17.52 21.72
CA LEU A 83 -13.71 17.90 23.04
C LEU A 83 -13.30 16.68 23.86
N LEU A 84 -14.13 15.63 23.87
CA LEU A 84 -13.84 14.37 24.55
C LEU A 84 -12.53 13.73 24.05
N ALA A 85 -12.33 13.65 22.73
CA ALA A 85 -11.09 13.12 22.14
C ALA A 85 -9.87 14.00 22.48
N SER A 86 -10.06 15.32 22.51
CA SER A 86 -9.01 16.29 22.82
C SER A 86 -8.59 16.29 24.29
N ILE A 87 -9.45 15.81 25.20
CA ILE A 87 -9.12 15.58 26.61
C ILE A 87 -8.42 14.22 26.77
N VAL A 88 -9.04 13.16 26.25
CA VAL A 88 -8.58 11.78 26.45
C VAL A 88 -7.27 11.49 25.72
N GLY A 89 -7.08 12.05 24.52
CA GLY A 89 -5.87 11.87 23.71
C GLY A 89 -4.58 12.23 24.44
N PRO A 90 -4.40 13.48 24.89
CA PRO A 90 -3.21 13.89 25.63
C PRO A 90 -2.96 13.07 26.90
N MET A 91 -4.02 12.71 27.65
CA MET A 91 -3.91 11.85 28.82
C MET A 91 -3.33 10.48 28.47
N LYS A 92 -3.77 9.87 27.35
CA LYS A 92 -3.23 8.61 26.85
C LYS A 92 -1.74 8.73 26.50
N PHE A 93 -1.34 9.80 25.81
CA PHE A 93 0.07 10.02 25.46
C PHE A 93 0.97 10.24 26.68
N LYS A 94 0.44 10.87 27.74
CA LYS A 94 1.11 11.04 29.02
C LYS A 94 1.08 9.78 29.91
N ARG A 95 0.40 8.71 29.47
CA ARG A 95 0.18 7.45 30.22
C ARG A 95 -0.52 7.66 31.56
N GLU A 96 -1.41 8.65 31.61
CA GLU A 96 -2.27 8.87 32.78
C GLU A 96 -3.35 7.78 32.84
N ALA A 97 -3.79 7.41 34.05
CA ALA A 97 -4.91 6.50 34.21
C ALA A 97 -6.21 7.19 33.78
N ILE A 98 -6.88 6.63 32.78
CA ILE A 98 -8.15 7.13 32.26
C ILE A 98 -9.22 6.09 32.56
N GLU A 99 -10.26 6.50 33.28
CA GLU A 99 -11.49 5.74 33.39
C GLU A 99 -12.57 6.58 32.73
N LEU A 100 -13.22 6.02 31.71
CA LEU A 100 -14.33 6.67 31.05
C LEU A 100 -15.61 6.47 31.87
N PRO A 101 -16.50 7.48 31.95
CA PRO A 101 -17.83 7.29 32.48
C PRO A 101 -18.56 6.13 31.75
N PRO A 102 -19.20 5.19 32.46
CA PRO A 102 -19.92 4.08 31.83
C PRO A 102 -20.99 4.54 30.82
N GLU A 103 -21.65 5.65 31.12
CA GLU A 103 -22.64 6.29 30.24
C GLU A 103 -21.99 6.78 28.95
N LEU A 104 -20.77 7.31 29.01
CA LEU A 104 -20.02 7.73 27.83
C LEU A 104 -19.66 6.55 26.95
N VAL A 105 -19.25 5.43 27.56
CA VAL A 105 -18.97 4.19 26.84
C VAL A 105 -20.23 3.68 26.13
N SER A 106 -21.36 3.63 26.85
CA SER A 106 -22.64 3.20 26.29
C SER A 106 -23.13 4.11 25.15
N LEU A 107 -23.07 5.43 25.34
CA LEU A 107 -23.45 6.44 24.34
C LEU A 107 -22.57 6.33 23.09
N THR A 108 -21.26 6.27 23.25
CA THR A 108 -20.32 6.14 22.13
C THR A 108 -20.57 4.85 21.34
N GLY A 109 -20.71 3.71 22.04
CA GLY A 109 -20.99 2.42 21.43
C GLY A 109 -22.28 2.43 20.61
N ARG A 110 -23.33 3.06 21.12
CA ARG A 110 -24.60 3.24 20.41
C ARG A 110 -24.48 4.19 19.21
N LEU A 111 -23.84 5.34 19.38
CA LEU A 111 -23.68 6.32 18.30
C LEU A 111 -22.90 5.75 17.10
N LEU A 112 -21.92 4.87 17.34
CA LEU A 112 -21.21 4.14 16.29
C LEU A 112 -22.13 3.29 15.39
N PHE A 113 -23.33 2.91 15.86
CA PHE A 113 -24.35 2.24 15.06
C PHE A 113 -25.35 3.20 14.41
N GLU A 114 -25.76 4.22 15.15
CA GLU A 114 -26.90 5.07 14.78
C GLU A 114 -26.53 6.17 13.80
N THR A 115 -25.37 6.80 13.96
CA THR A 115 -25.03 7.97 13.14
C THR A 115 -24.74 7.59 11.69
N ARG A 116 -25.11 8.48 10.78
CA ARG A 116 -24.74 8.46 9.35
C ARG A 116 -24.05 9.76 8.93
N ASN A 117 -23.71 10.62 9.89
CA ASN A 117 -22.97 11.84 9.63
C ASN A 117 -21.47 11.50 9.55
N PRO A 118 -20.80 11.70 8.40
CA PRO A 118 -19.41 11.30 8.21
C PRO A 118 -18.43 11.94 9.20
N GLN A 119 -18.69 13.20 9.59
CA GLN A 119 -17.84 13.90 10.55
C GLN A 119 -17.99 13.33 11.95
N LEU A 120 -19.23 13.01 12.35
CA LEU A 120 -19.47 12.36 13.65
C LEU A 120 -18.89 10.94 13.68
N GLU A 121 -19.03 10.17 12.61
CA GLU A 121 -18.40 8.85 12.49
C GLU A 121 -16.88 8.93 12.63
N ALA A 122 -16.24 9.92 11.97
CA ALA A 122 -14.81 10.16 12.09
C ALA A 122 -14.40 10.54 13.52
N ASN A 123 -15.15 11.43 14.18
CA ASN A 123 -14.87 11.79 15.57
C ASN A 123 -15.00 10.60 16.52
N LEU A 124 -16.02 9.76 16.35
CA LEU A 124 -16.22 8.56 17.18
C LEU A 124 -15.12 7.52 16.96
N ALA A 125 -14.69 7.31 15.71
CA ALA A 125 -13.56 6.44 15.40
C ALA A 125 -12.25 6.98 16.02
N ASN A 126 -11.99 8.28 15.89
CA ASN A 126 -10.82 8.94 16.50
C ASN A 126 -10.86 8.87 18.03
N PHE A 127 -12.01 9.11 18.65
CA PHE A 127 -12.19 8.95 20.09
C PHE A 127 -11.88 7.51 20.52
N SER A 128 -12.35 6.52 19.77
CA SER A 128 -12.10 5.10 20.03
C SER A 128 -10.62 4.72 19.92
N VAL A 129 -9.84 5.41 19.09
CA VAL A 129 -8.37 5.25 19.03
C VAL A 129 -7.71 5.69 20.34
N VAL A 130 -8.19 6.75 20.99
CA VAL A 130 -7.56 7.31 22.19
C VAL A 130 -8.18 6.84 23.50
N ALA A 131 -9.41 6.35 23.47
CA ALA A 131 -10.12 5.81 24.63
C ALA A 131 -9.45 4.55 25.20
N PRO A 132 -9.49 4.35 26.54
CA PRO A 132 -9.02 3.13 27.20
C PRO A 132 -9.93 1.92 26.91
N HIS A 133 -9.72 1.32 25.75
CA HIS A 133 -10.10 -0.04 25.30
C HIS A 133 -11.44 -0.64 25.81
N PRO A 134 -12.58 0.06 25.73
CA PRO A 134 -13.86 -0.55 26.08
C PRO A 134 -14.30 -1.52 24.98
N ALA A 135 -14.54 -2.78 25.37
CA ALA A 135 -14.96 -3.83 24.44
C ALA A 135 -16.30 -3.51 23.76
N GLU A 136 -17.11 -2.68 24.40
CA GLU A 136 -18.39 -2.15 23.95
C GLU A 136 -18.30 -1.38 22.62
N PHE A 137 -17.12 -0.86 22.27
CA PHE A 137 -16.93 -0.17 20.98
C PHE A 137 -16.80 -1.16 19.81
N GLY A 138 -16.35 -2.39 20.07
CA GLY A 138 -16.02 -3.38 19.04
C GLY A 138 -17.15 -3.61 18.02
N PRO A 139 -18.39 -3.93 18.45
CA PRO A 139 -19.51 -4.13 17.53
C PRO A 139 -19.81 -2.92 16.66
N GLY A 140 -19.80 -1.71 17.24
CA GLY A 140 -20.07 -0.46 16.51
C GLY A 140 -18.97 -0.12 15.50
N LEU A 141 -17.71 -0.33 15.87
CA LEU A 141 -16.56 -0.13 14.98
C LEU A 141 -16.57 -1.12 13.82
N LEU A 142 -16.93 -2.39 14.05
CA LEU A 142 -17.08 -3.37 12.96
C LEU A 142 -18.20 -3.00 12.00
N ALA A 143 -19.36 -2.58 12.54
CA ALA A 143 -20.47 -2.11 11.71
C ALA A 143 -20.12 -0.85 10.93
N LEU A 144 -19.30 0.05 11.49
CA LEU A 144 -18.79 1.23 10.78
C LEU A 144 -17.84 0.82 9.65
N LEU A 145 -16.88 -0.06 9.94
CA LEU A 145 -15.92 -0.56 8.95
C LEU A 145 -16.60 -1.29 7.80
N GLU A 146 -17.68 -2.03 8.07
CA GLU A 146 -18.46 -2.75 7.06
C GLU A 146 -19.23 -1.80 6.12
N ARG A 147 -19.80 -0.72 6.65
CA ARG A 147 -20.65 0.20 5.87
C ARG A 147 -19.90 1.34 5.21
N THR A 148 -18.76 1.77 5.75
CA THR A 148 -18.09 2.98 5.28
C THR A 148 -17.38 2.75 3.94
N GLU A 149 -17.65 3.63 2.98
CA GLU A 149 -16.95 3.68 1.69
C GLU A 149 -15.77 4.67 1.70
N ASN A 150 -15.66 5.49 2.75
CA ASN A 150 -14.59 6.47 2.88
C ASN A 150 -13.29 5.78 3.33
N GLU A 151 -12.27 5.81 2.47
CA GLU A 151 -10.99 5.13 2.72
C GLU A 151 -10.25 5.64 3.97
N ALA A 152 -10.26 6.96 4.21
CA ALA A 152 -9.64 7.53 5.40
C ALA A 152 -10.36 7.08 6.69
N LEU A 153 -11.69 7.08 6.67
CA LEU A 153 -12.50 6.59 7.79
C LEU A 153 -12.31 5.09 8.00
N ARG A 154 -12.20 4.29 6.93
CA ARG A 154 -11.86 2.85 7.01
C ARG A 154 -10.51 2.62 7.69
N ALA A 155 -9.49 3.41 7.33
CA ALA A 155 -8.17 3.31 7.95
C ALA A 155 -8.21 3.66 9.44
N THR A 156 -8.86 4.76 9.81
CA THR A 156 -9.03 5.17 11.22
C THR A 156 -9.85 4.16 12.01
N THR A 157 -10.93 3.61 11.43
CA THR A 157 -11.77 2.61 12.10
C THR A 157 -11.01 1.30 12.30
N SER A 158 -10.22 0.87 11.31
CA SER A 158 -9.32 -0.27 11.45
C SER A 158 -8.32 -0.07 12.59
N ALA A 159 -7.70 1.11 12.66
CA ALA A 159 -6.79 1.46 13.77
C ALA A 159 -7.52 1.41 15.11
N ALA A 160 -8.74 1.99 15.20
CA ALA A 160 -9.55 1.98 16.42
C ALA A 160 -9.84 0.56 16.92
N ILE A 161 -10.14 -0.37 16.00
CA ILE A 161 -10.36 -1.79 16.31
C ILE A 161 -9.08 -2.44 16.86
N ILE A 162 -7.94 -2.24 16.19
CA ILE A 162 -6.64 -2.75 16.64
C ILE A 162 -6.33 -2.26 18.06
N TYR A 163 -6.58 -0.97 18.33
CA TYR A 163 -6.33 -0.42 19.65
C TYR A 163 -7.20 -1.07 20.72
N GLN A 164 -8.43 -1.53 20.45
CA GLN A 164 -9.24 -2.20 21.49
C GLN A 164 -8.61 -3.50 22.03
N GLY A 165 -7.62 -4.07 21.33
CA GLY A 165 -6.85 -5.22 21.76
C GLY A 165 -7.63 -6.54 21.71
N GLU A 166 -7.20 -7.51 22.53
CA GLU A 166 -7.64 -8.91 22.46
C GLU A 166 -9.15 -9.09 22.62
N LYS A 167 -9.82 -8.22 23.38
CA LYS A 167 -11.28 -8.32 23.61
C LYS A 167 -12.10 -8.21 22.33
N VAL A 168 -11.60 -7.51 21.31
CA VAL A 168 -12.29 -7.34 20.03
C VAL A 168 -11.82 -8.36 18.99
N LEU A 169 -10.71 -9.06 19.22
CA LEU A 169 -10.18 -10.06 18.29
C LEU A 169 -11.18 -11.18 17.98
N ALA A 170 -11.88 -11.69 19.00
CA ALA A 170 -12.92 -12.71 18.79
C ALA A 170 -14.08 -12.20 17.92
N LEU A 171 -14.45 -10.92 18.06
CA LEU A 171 -15.46 -10.28 17.21
C LEU A 171 -14.97 -10.14 15.77
N VAL A 172 -13.71 -9.74 15.57
CA VAL A 172 -13.08 -9.65 14.24
C VAL A 172 -13.05 -11.03 13.57
N GLN A 173 -12.66 -12.08 14.28
CA GLN A 173 -12.63 -13.45 13.76
C GLN A 173 -14.04 -13.94 13.37
N ASN A 174 -15.03 -13.72 14.24
CA ASN A 174 -16.41 -14.11 13.95
C ASN A 174 -16.97 -13.36 12.74
N ALA A 175 -16.75 -12.04 12.66
CA ALA A 175 -17.11 -11.24 11.50
C ALA A 175 -16.38 -11.73 10.25
N PHE A 176 -15.09 -12.08 10.37
CA PHE A 176 -14.30 -12.59 9.25
C PHE A 176 -14.92 -13.88 8.74
N TYR A 177 -15.25 -14.84 9.60
CA TYR A 177 -15.88 -16.08 9.16
C TYR A 177 -17.27 -15.89 8.56
N ALA A 178 -18.07 -14.97 9.10
CA ALA A 178 -19.44 -14.74 8.67
C ALA A 178 -19.58 -13.90 7.38
N SER A 179 -18.64 -12.99 7.12
CA SER A 179 -18.77 -12.04 6.02
C SER A 179 -18.74 -12.72 4.64
N THR A 180 -19.64 -12.32 3.76
CA THR A 180 -19.65 -12.67 2.32
C THR A 180 -19.26 -11.49 1.44
N ASN A 181 -18.94 -10.35 2.06
CA ASN A 181 -18.49 -9.14 1.36
C ASN A 181 -16.96 -9.18 1.28
N ASP A 182 -16.43 -9.30 0.06
CA ASP A 182 -14.98 -9.41 -0.15
C ASP A 182 -14.22 -8.18 0.35
N ARG A 183 -14.73 -6.97 0.13
CA ARG A 183 -14.08 -5.73 0.60
C ARG A 183 -13.96 -5.75 2.12
N PHE A 184 -15.07 -6.02 2.81
CA PHE A 184 -15.08 -6.06 4.27
C PHE A 184 -14.23 -7.22 4.81
N SER A 185 -14.29 -8.38 4.17
CA SER A 185 -13.43 -9.52 4.50
C SER A 185 -11.95 -9.19 4.31
N GLY A 186 -11.60 -8.38 3.31
CA GLY A 186 -10.27 -7.83 3.11
C GLY A 186 -9.79 -6.95 4.26
N ASP A 187 -10.65 -6.05 4.74
CA ASP A 187 -10.34 -5.21 5.91
C ASP A 187 -10.17 -6.07 7.18
N LEU A 188 -11.05 -7.05 7.39
CA LEU A 188 -10.94 -7.99 8.50
C LEU A 188 -9.67 -8.85 8.40
N ALA A 189 -9.27 -9.29 7.20
CA ALA A 189 -8.01 -10.00 7.00
C ALA A 189 -6.81 -9.12 7.37
N HIS A 190 -6.86 -7.81 7.08
CA HIS A 190 -5.83 -6.87 7.50
C HIS A 190 -5.73 -6.75 9.03
N LEU A 191 -6.87 -6.71 9.72
CA LEU A 191 -6.90 -6.67 11.19
C LEU A 191 -6.31 -7.93 11.85
N LEU A 192 -6.29 -9.05 11.13
CA LEU A 192 -5.70 -10.32 11.59
C LEU A 192 -4.20 -10.46 11.27
N ALA A 193 -3.57 -9.47 10.62
CA ALA A 193 -2.21 -9.55 10.07
C ALA A 193 -1.12 -9.90 11.09
N ASP A 194 -1.30 -9.52 12.35
CA ASP A 194 -0.32 -9.70 13.43
C ASP A 194 -0.89 -10.61 14.55
N THR A 195 -1.77 -11.53 14.18
CA THR A 195 -2.45 -12.46 15.10
C THR A 195 -2.14 -13.91 14.74
N GLU A 196 -2.34 -14.82 15.69
CA GLU A 196 -2.29 -16.26 15.38
C GLU A 196 -3.48 -16.65 14.49
N LEU A 197 -3.19 -17.21 13.32
CA LEU A 197 -4.20 -17.62 12.35
C LEU A 197 -4.61 -19.07 12.59
N THR A 198 -5.91 -19.29 12.78
CA THR A 198 -6.48 -20.64 12.78
C THR A 198 -6.53 -21.23 11.36
N GLU A 199 -6.63 -22.55 11.23
CA GLU A 199 -6.84 -23.21 9.93
C GLU A 199 -8.07 -22.65 9.19
N ARG A 200 -9.13 -22.30 9.93
CA ARG A 200 -10.34 -21.69 9.36
C ARG A 200 -10.06 -20.30 8.80
N SER A 201 -9.26 -19.49 9.50
CA SER A 201 -8.83 -18.17 8.99
C SER A 201 -8.00 -18.31 7.73
N ILE A 202 -7.05 -19.26 7.72
CA ILE A 202 -6.18 -19.53 6.57
C ILE A 202 -6.99 -19.98 5.36
N ALA A 203 -7.93 -20.92 5.55
CA ALA A 203 -8.82 -21.38 4.49
C ALA A 203 -9.63 -20.22 3.88
N LYS A 204 -10.20 -19.36 4.73
CA LYS A 204 -10.94 -18.20 4.25
C LYS A 204 -10.06 -17.18 3.53
N MET A 205 -8.83 -16.94 4.00
CA MET A 205 -7.87 -16.09 3.29
C MET A 205 -7.52 -16.67 1.92
N HIS A 206 -7.39 -17.99 1.78
CA HIS A 206 -7.19 -18.62 0.48
C HIS A 206 -8.36 -18.43 -0.48
N ASP A 207 -9.59 -18.38 0.02
CA ASP A 207 -10.74 -18.02 -0.82
C ASP A 207 -10.71 -16.53 -1.20
N LEU A 208 -10.32 -15.64 -0.29
CA LEU A 208 -10.15 -14.22 -0.61
C LEU A 208 -9.07 -13.94 -1.65
N LEU A 209 -8.00 -14.76 -1.71
CA LEU A 209 -7.00 -14.65 -2.78
C LEU A 209 -7.59 -14.84 -4.19
N LYS A 210 -8.76 -15.47 -4.31
CA LYS A 210 -9.46 -15.68 -5.59
C LYS A 210 -10.43 -14.53 -5.92
N SER A 211 -10.75 -13.67 -4.96
CA SER A 211 -11.68 -12.55 -5.10
C SER A 211 -11.35 -11.66 -6.31
N ASP A 212 -12.35 -11.03 -6.90
CA ASP A 212 -12.15 -9.96 -7.90
C ASP A 212 -11.76 -8.62 -7.26
N ASN A 213 -12.00 -8.46 -5.95
CA ASN A 213 -11.58 -7.28 -5.20
C ASN A 213 -10.05 -7.31 -4.95
N ALA A 214 -9.32 -6.40 -5.59
CA ALA A 214 -7.86 -6.34 -5.52
C ALA A 214 -7.33 -6.02 -4.11
N ASP A 215 -8.02 -5.15 -3.36
CA ASP A 215 -7.62 -4.81 -2.00
C ASP A 215 -7.83 -5.98 -1.04
N ALA A 216 -8.93 -6.73 -1.21
CA ALA A 216 -9.19 -7.94 -0.45
C ALA A 216 -8.11 -9.01 -0.68
N ARG A 217 -7.76 -9.26 -1.96
CA ARG A 217 -6.63 -10.15 -2.31
C ARG A 217 -5.32 -9.67 -1.67
N ARG A 218 -5.03 -8.36 -1.75
CA ARG A 218 -3.81 -7.76 -1.22
C ARG A 218 -3.72 -7.93 0.30
N SER A 219 -4.80 -7.68 1.03
CA SER A 219 -4.85 -7.86 2.48
C SER A 219 -4.68 -9.32 2.88
N ALA A 220 -5.41 -10.25 2.23
CA ALA A 220 -5.26 -11.67 2.49
C ALA A 220 -3.83 -12.16 2.22
N ALA A 221 -3.24 -11.78 1.08
CA ALA A 221 -1.87 -12.15 0.73
C ALA A 221 -0.85 -11.62 1.74
N ARG A 222 -0.99 -10.36 2.15
CA ARG A 222 -0.10 -9.74 3.15
C ARG A 222 -0.21 -10.42 4.51
N THR A 223 -1.42 -10.77 4.95
CA THR A 223 -1.63 -11.45 6.22
C THR A 223 -1.05 -12.86 6.22
N LEU A 224 -1.25 -13.62 5.15
CA LEU A 224 -0.63 -14.95 5.01
C LEU A 224 0.91 -14.87 4.95
N ASP A 225 1.46 -13.90 4.23
CA ASP A 225 2.92 -13.68 4.13
C ASP A 225 3.53 -13.32 5.50
N ARG A 226 2.86 -12.46 6.29
CA ARG A 226 3.28 -12.13 7.66
C ARG A 226 3.24 -13.31 8.61
N ALA A 227 2.27 -14.21 8.43
CA ALA A 227 2.20 -15.47 9.16
C ALA A 227 3.22 -16.52 8.67
N GLY A 228 4.04 -16.20 7.65
CA GLY A 228 5.02 -17.13 7.07
C GLY A 228 4.38 -18.26 6.24
N ILE A 229 3.10 -18.13 5.88
CA ILE A 229 2.36 -19.15 5.15
C ILE A 229 2.64 -19.00 3.65
N LYS A 230 3.29 -20.01 3.07
CA LYS A 230 3.51 -20.11 1.62
C LYS A 230 2.50 -21.08 1.01
N ASN A 231 1.84 -20.65 -0.07
CA ASN A 231 0.90 -21.48 -0.83
C ASN A 231 0.89 -21.01 -2.30
N GLY A 232 0.73 -21.92 -3.25
CA GLY A 232 0.52 -21.61 -4.66
C GLY A 232 -0.65 -20.66 -4.92
N ALA A 233 -1.66 -20.59 -4.03
CA ALA A 233 -2.72 -19.58 -4.11
C ALA A 233 -2.19 -18.14 -4.08
N LEU A 234 -1.06 -17.87 -3.41
CA LEU A 234 -0.41 -16.56 -3.40
C LEU A 234 0.18 -16.22 -4.76
N LEU A 235 0.75 -17.21 -5.44
CA LEU A 235 1.25 -17.06 -6.81
C LEU A 235 0.09 -16.78 -7.77
N GLU A 236 -1.00 -17.53 -7.71
CA GLU A 236 -2.17 -17.27 -8.56
C GLU A 236 -2.76 -15.89 -8.33
N SER A 237 -2.86 -15.44 -7.08
CA SER A 237 -3.28 -14.07 -6.77
C SER A 237 -2.31 -13.03 -7.33
N ALA A 238 -0.99 -13.27 -7.25
CA ALA A 238 0.01 -12.35 -7.79
C ALA A 238 -0.03 -12.29 -9.33
N LEU A 239 -0.28 -13.42 -10.00
CA LEU A 239 -0.46 -13.47 -11.45
C LEU A 239 -1.76 -12.78 -11.89
N LYS A 240 -2.85 -12.93 -11.11
CA LYS A 240 -4.09 -12.19 -11.34
C LYS A 240 -3.87 -10.68 -11.21
N ASP A 241 -3.16 -10.24 -10.17
CA ASP A 241 -2.78 -8.82 -10.00
C ASP A 241 -1.95 -8.34 -11.20
N LEU A 242 -0.94 -9.11 -11.63
CA LEU A 242 -0.08 -8.79 -12.77
C LEU A 242 -0.88 -8.63 -14.07
N ALA A 243 -1.81 -9.55 -14.34
CA ALA A 243 -2.67 -9.50 -15.51
C ALA A 243 -3.64 -8.30 -15.49
N SER A 244 -4.12 -7.92 -14.30
CA SER A 244 -5.08 -6.83 -14.14
C SER A 244 -4.45 -5.44 -14.01
N ALA A 245 -3.14 -5.35 -13.77
CA ALA A 245 -2.43 -4.09 -13.59
C ALA A 245 -2.58 -3.18 -14.81
N ARG A 246 -3.01 -1.93 -14.57
CA ARG A 246 -3.28 -0.92 -15.60
C ARG A 246 -2.26 0.20 -15.60
N THR A 247 -1.58 0.41 -14.48
CA THR A 247 -0.52 1.40 -14.34
C THR A 247 0.85 0.72 -14.24
N GLU A 248 1.90 1.45 -14.59
CA GLU A 248 3.27 0.96 -14.48
C GLU A 248 3.64 0.64 -13.02
N VAL A 249 3.20 1.46 -12.08
CA VAL A 249 3.41 1.23 -10.63
C VAL A 249 2.74 -0.07 -10.18
N GLU A 250 1.51 -0.33 -10.62
CA GLU A 250 0.82 -1.59 -10.34
C GLU A 250 1.53 -2.80 -10.95
N LEU A 251 2.04 -2.67 -12.18
CA LEU A 251 2.81 -3.72 -12.85
C LEU A 251 4.06 -4.08 -12.07
N SER A 252 4.85 -3.07 -11.69
CA SER A 252 6.07 -3.27 -10.90
C SER A 252 5.78 -3.92 -9.55
N PHE A 253 4.74 -3.44 -8.84
CA PHE A 253 4.34 -4.03 -7.56
C PHE A 253 3.89 -5.48 -7.71
N ALA A 254 3.09 -5.79 -8.73
CA ALA A 254 2.64 -7.15 -9.00
C ALA A 254 3.80 -8.07 -9.42
N ALA A 255 4.72 -7.60 -10.27
CA ALA A 255 5.92 -8.34 -10.65
C ALA A 255 6.79 -8.68 -9.44
N GLY A 256 6.98 -7.74 -8.51
CA GLY A 256 7.69 -7.97 -7.25
C GLY A 256 7.03 -9.02 -6.35
N LYS A 257 5.70 -9.12 -6.36
CA LYS A 257 4.98 -10.22 -5.68
C LYS A 257 5.22 -11.55 -6.38
N VAL A 258 5.08 -11.61 -7.71
CA VAL A 258 5.34 -12.82 -8.49
C VAL A 258 6.77 -13.30 -8.26
N ARG A 259 7.76 -12.41 -8.24
CA ARG A 259 9.15 -12.73 -7.92
C ARG A 259 9.31 -13.46 -6.58
N LYS A 260 8.57 -13.05 -5.55
CA LYS A 260 8.63 -13.66 -4.21
C LYS A 260 7.95 -15.04 -4.14
N GLN A 261 6.96 -15.27 -4.99
CA GLN A 261 6.07 -16.45 -4.92
C GLN A 261 6.29 -17.44 -6.07
N THR A 262 7.16 -17.11 -7.04
CA THR A 262 7.34 -17.90 -8.26
C THR A 262 7.77 -19.34 -7.97
N ASP A 263 7.19 -20.27 -8.73
CA ASP A 263 7.54 -21.69 -8.77
C ASP A 263 8.57 -22.03 -9.86
N GLY A 264 9.00 -21.03 -10.66
CA GLY A 264 9.92 -21.23 -11.78
C GLY A 264 9.28 -21.81 -13.03
N SER A 265 7.95 -21.88 -13.12
CA SER A 265 7.28 -22.47 -14.28
C SER A 265 7.35 -21.61 -15.55
N GLU A 266 7.28 -22.26 -16.71
CA GLU A 266 7.16 -21.62 -18.04
C GLU A 266 5.92 -20.70 -18.12
N ARG A 267 4.84 -21.07 -17.44
CA ARG A 267 3.62 -20.25 -17.37
C ARG A 267 3.89 -18.92 -16.66
N VAL A 268 4.60 -18.93 -15.53
CA VAL A 268 4.95 -17.70 -14.81
C VAL A 268 5.89 -16.84 -15.65
N ALA A 269 6.89 -17.45 -16.28
CA ALA A 269 7.81 -16.75 -17.18
C ALA A 269 7.06 -16.08 -18.34
N ALA A 270 6.12 -16.79 -18.98
CA ALA A 270 5.31 -16.24 -20.06
C ALA A 270 4.41 -15.08 -19.60
N ALA A 271 3.80 -15.18 -18.41
CA ALA A 271 2.98 -14.11 -17.85
C ALA A 271 3.81 -12.84 -17.57
N LEU A 272 5.02 -13.01 -17.04
CA LEU A 272 5.95 -11.89 -16.80
C LEU A 272 6.47 -11.28 -18.11
N ALA A 273 6.72 -12.08 -19.14
CA ALA A 273 7.11 -11.59 -20.47
C ALA A 273 5.98 -10.75 -21.09
N SER A 274 4.74 -11.22 -21.03
CA SER A 274 3.57 -10.44 -21.49
C SER A 274 3.37 -9.15 -20.68
N ALA A 275 3.68 -9.16 -19.37
CA ALA A 275 3.65 -7.94 -18.57
C ALA A 275 4.80 -6.97 -18.92
N PHE A 276 5.96 -7.50 -19.34
CA PHE A 276 7.09 -6.71 -19.81
C PHE A 276 6.76 -5.90 -21.07
N GLU A 277 6.06 -6.50 -22.04
CA GLU A 277 5.63 -5.81 -23.27
C GLU A 277 4.68 -4.63 -22.99
N ARG A 278 3.97 -4.64 -21.85
CA ARG A 278 3.08 -3.56 -21.42
C ARG A 278 3.79 -2.46 -20.62
N ALA A 279 5.05 -2.65 -20.24
CA ALA A 279 5.83 -1.67 -19.49
C ALA A 279 6.64 -0.79 -20.44
N HIS A 280 6.58 0.53 -20.25
CA HIS A 280 7.25 1.49 -21.13
C HIS A 280 8.44 2.19 -20.46
N ARG A 281 8.44 2.25 -19.12
CA ARG A 281 9.54 2.82 -18.33
C ARG A 281 10.58 1.79 -17.88
N VAL A 282 11.81 2.26 -17.74
CA VAL A 282 12.97 1.42 -17.45
C VAL A 282 12.93 0.83 -16.04
N GLU A 283 12.47 1.62 -15.07
CA GLU A 283 12.40 1.22 -13.66
C GLU A 283 11.48 0.01 -13.49
N GLU A 284 10.32 0.01 -14.13
CA GLU A 284 9.32 -1.05 -14.07
C GLU A 284 9.76 -2.28 -14.89
N ARG A 285 10.36 -2.05 -16.07
CA ARG A 285 11.03 -3.10 -16.84
C ARG A 285 12.11 -3.81 -16.02
N SER A 286 12.87 -3.09 -15.19
CA SER A 286 13.90 -3.66 -14.33
C SER A 286 13.34 -4.62 -13.27
N GLU A 287 12.18 -4.30 -12.68
CA GLU A 287 11.52 -5.19 -11.72
C GLU A 287 10.95 -6.43 -12.42
N LEU A 288 10.35 -6.27 -13.60
CA LEU A 288 9.85 -7.38 -14.43
C LEU A 288 10.99 -8.31 -14.88
N VAL A 289 12.14 -7.76 -15.31
CA VAL A 289 13.32 -8.57 -15.60
C VAL A 289 13.79 -9.30 -14.35
N SER A 290 13.87 -8.62 -13.22
CA SER A 290 14.26 -9.27 -11.96
C SER A 290 13.29 -10.39 -11.55
N ALA A 291 12.00 -10.24 -11.83
CA ALA A 291 11.00 -11.28 -11.64
C ALA A 291 11.17 -12.45 -12.64
N LEU A 292 11.42 -12.17 -13.93
CA LEU A 292 11.73 -13.19 -14.95
C LEU A 292 12.95 -14.02 -14.52
N LEU A 293 14.01 -13.37 -14.04
CA LEU A 293 15.21 -14.06 -13.57
C LEU A 293 14.95 -15.00 -12.39
N ALA A 294 14.04 -14.63 -11.50
CA ALA A 294 13.66 -15.49 -10.38
C ALA A 294 12.94 -16.77 -10.84
N THR A 295 12.41 -16.81 -12.06
CA THR A 295 11.85 -18.04 -12.64
C THR A 295 12.92 -19.00 -13.16
N GLY A 296 14.19 -18.61 -13.19
CA GLY A 296 15.28 -19.44 -13.69
C GLY A 296 15.34 -19.52 -15.22
N GLU A 297 15.60 -20.70 -15.75
CA GLU A 297 15.83 -20.93 -17.18
C GLU A 297 14.66 -20.53 -18.09
N PRO A 298 13.38 -20.82 -17.74
CA PRO A 298 12.22 -20.31 -18.48
C PRO A 298 12.24 -18.79 -18.67
N GLY A 299 12.49 -18.03 -17.61
CA GLY A 299 12.55 -16.57 -17.68
C GLY A 299 13.74 -16.06 -18.47
N LYS A 300 14.90 -16.72 -18.39
CA LYS A 300 16.06 -16.39 -19.24
C LYS A 300 15.72 -16.54 -20.72
N LYS A 301 15.07 -17.65 -21.08
CA LYS A 301 14.64 -17.94 -22.44
C LYS A 301 13.67 -16.87 -22.95
N GLN A 302 12.66 -16.51 -22.14
CA GLN A 302 11.71 -15.44 -22.48
C GLN A 302 12.42 -14.09 -22.63
N LEU A 303 13.34 -13.75 -21.72
CA LEU A 303 14.07 -12.49 -21.77
C LEU A 303 14.94 -12.36 -23.03
N PHE A 304 15.63 -13.42 -23.42
CA PHE A 304 16.40 -13.43 -24.66
C PHE A 304 15.49 -13.43 -25.90
N ALA A 305 14.31 -14.05 -25.84
CA ALA A 305 13.33 -13.97 -26.92
C ALA A 305 12.77 -12.54 -27.07
N VAL A 306 12.44 -11.86 -25.96
CA VAL A 306 11.99 -10.46 -25.94
C VAL A 306 13.08 -9.55 -26.50
N LEU A 307 14.31 -9.65 -25.98
CA LEU A 307 15.45 -8.89 -26.52
C LEU A 307 15.63 -9.17 -28.01
N GLN A 308 15.65 -10.46 -28.38
CA GLN A 308 15.79 -10.86 -29.76
C GLN A 308 14.65 -10.31 -30.59
N ALA A 309 13.42 -10.14 -30.12
CA ALA A 309 12.27 -9.64 -30.91
C ALA A 309 12.15 -8.11 -30.95
N SER A 310 12.81 -7.39 -30.05
CA SER A 310 12.71 -5.93 -29.97
C SER A 310 13.27 -5.22 -31.20
N ASN A 311 12.57 -4.17 -31.64
CA ASN A 311 13.01 -3.23 -32.69
C ASN A 311 13.00 -1.79 -32.18
N ASP A 312 12.98 -1.59 -30.85
CA ASP A 312 13.02 -0.29 -30.20
C ASP A 312 14.42 -0.10 -29.57
N PRO A 313 15.22 0.90 -30.00
CA PRO A 313 16.55 1.13 -29.45
C PRO A 313 16.54 1.43 -27.93
N ASP A 314 15.47 2.02 -27.40
CA ASP A 314 15.35 2.32 -25.97
C ASP A 314 15.11 1.02 -25.18
N GLU A 315 14.21 0.15 -25.67
CA GLU A 315 13.99 -1.18 -25.08
C GLU A 315 15.23 -2.07 -25.11
N ILE A 316 15.98 -2.06 -26.22
CA ILE A 316 17.26 -2.78 -26.32
C ILE A 316 18.26 -2.25 -25.29
N SER A 317 18.34 -0.93 -25.13
CA SER A 317 19.24 -0.29 -24.17
C SER A 317 18.85 -0.58 -22.71
N ASP A 318 17.55 -0.60 -22.42
CA ASP A 318 17.00 -0.96 -21.11
C ASP A 318 17.34 -2.41 -20.75
N LEU A 319 17.01 -3.33 -21.65
CA LEU A 319 17.30 -4.75 -21.51
C LEU A 319 18.79 -4.98 -21.34
N MET A 320 19.63 -4.33 -22.14
CA MET A 320 21.07 -4.39 -22.01
C MET A 320 21.53 -3.98 -20.59
N ARG A 321 21.02 -2.86 -20.05
CA ARG A 321 21.39 -2.35 -18.73
C ARG A 321 21.14 -3.36 -17.61
N VAL A 322 20.04 -4.11 -17.72
CA VAL A 322 19.63 -5.08 -16.69
C VAL A 322 20.14 -6.51 -16.95
N THR A 323 20.50 -6.86 -18.19
CA THR A 323 20.92 -8.22 -18.57
C THR A 323 22.44 -8.40 -18.71
N ASN A 324 23.15 -7.45 -19.31
CA ASN A 324 24.54 -7.69 -19.74
C ASN A 324 25.49 -8.04 -18.61
N ASN A 325 25.39 -7.36 -17.45
CA ASN A 325 26.23 -7.70 -16.31
C ASN A 325 25.88 -9.07 -15.69
N ARG A 326 24.61 -9.49 -15.79
CA ARG A 326 24.09 -10.74 -15.22
C ARG A 326 24.36 -11.95 -16.12
N PHE A 327 24.45 -11.72 -17.44
CA PHE A 327 24.56 -12.76 -18.46
C PHE A 327 25.79 -12.62 -19.37
N ARG A 328 26.80 -11.86 -18.96
CA ARG A 328 28.03 -11.67 -19.77
C ARG A 328 28.69 -12.96 -20.25
N ASN A 329 28.44 -14.09 -19.58
CA ASN A 329 28.99 -15.40 -19.93
C ASN A 329 27.97 -16.32 -20.64
N ASP A 330 26.71 -15.91 -20.79
CA ASP A 330 25.68 -16.71 -21.46
C ASP A 330 25.73 -16.42 -22.97
N PRO A 331 26.06 -17.42 -23.83
CA PRO A 331 26.24 -17.21 -25.27
C PRO A 331 24.94 -16.82 -25.99
N ARG A 332 23.78 -17.00 -25.36
CA ARG A 332 22.49 -16.61 -25.93
C ARG A 332 22.30 -15.10 -25.96
N LEU A 333 22.91 -14.37 -25.03
CA LEU A 333 22.84 -12.92 -24.99
C LEU A 333 23.50 -12.27 -26.23
N PRO A 334 24.77 -12.53 -26.57
CA PRO A 334 25.35 -12.01 -27.81
C PRO A 334 24.66 -12.57 -29.05
N SER A 335 24.15 -13.81 -29.02
CA SER A 335 23.36 -14.37 -30.12
C SER A 335 22.07 -13.58 -30.38
N ALA A 336 21.38 -13.11 -29.33
CA ALA A 336 20.18 -12.28 -29.45
C ALA A 336 20.50 -10.94 -30.13
N TYR A 337 21.60 -10.27 -29.76
CA TYR A 337 22.01 -9.03 -30.43
C TYR A 337 22.42 -9.26 -31.88
N ILE A 338 23.13 -10.34 -32.21
CA ILE A 338 23.46 -10.69 -33.61
C ILE A 338 22.18 -10.93 -34.41
N ALA A 339 21.17 -11.58 -33.82
CA ALA A 339 19.88 -11.79 -34.48
C ALA A 339 19.16 -10.46 -34.78
N ILE A 340 19.27 -9.45 -33.91
CA ILE A 340 18.77 -8.10 -34.21
C ILE A 340 19.52 -7.50 -35.42
N LEU A 341 20.86 -7.56 -35.41
CA LEU A 341 21.70 -7.02 -36.51
C LEU A 341 21.42 -7.69 -37.86
N LYS A 342 21.08 -8.99 -37.85
CA LYS A 342 20.71 -9.78 -39.03
C LYS A 342 19.41 -9.31 -39.68
N ARG A 343 18.47 -8.72 -38.92
CA ARG A 343 17.13 -8.39 -39.44
C ARG A 343 16.83 -6.90 -39.58
N THR A 344 17.50 -6.03 -38.82
CA THR A 344 17.13 -4.61 -38.76
C THR A 344 17.73 -3.85 -39.94
N ASP A 345 17.06 -2.83 -40.44
CA ASP A 345 17.66 -1.82 -41.33
C ASP A 345 17.80 -0.45 -40.63
N ASP A 346 17.34 -0.34 -39.39
CA ASP A 346 17.41 0.88 -38.59
C ASP A 346 18.80 1.02 -37.94
N GLU A 347 19.43 2.17 -38.18
CA GLU A 347 20.78 2.45 -37.67
C GLU A 347 20.79 2.62 -36.14
N LYS A 348 19.76 3.21 -35.52
CA LYS A 348 19.70 3.36 -34.06
C LYS A 348 19.53 2.00 -33.37
N VAL A 349 18.67 1.14 -33.93
CA VAL A 349 18.51 -0.25 -33.46
C VAL A 349 19.82 -1.03 -33.64
N SER A 350 20.50 -0.84 -34.77
CA SER A 350 21.80 -1.45 -35.03
C SER A 350 22.85 -0.98 -34.01
N GLU A 351 22.92 0.32 -33.73
CA GLU A 351 23.85 0.89 -32.76
C GLU A 351 23.58 0.39 -31.34
N ALA A 352 22.32 0.32 -30.91
CA ALA A 352 21.95 -0.24 -29.61
C ALA A 352 22.38 -1.73 -29.49
N ALA A 353 22.15 -2.53 -30.53
CA ALA A 353 22.56 -3.94 -30.55
C ALA A 353 24.09 -4.12 -30.59
N ILE A 354 24.82 -3.27 -31.33
CA ILE A 354 26.29 -3.25 -31.32
C ILE A 354 26.81 -2.90 -29.93
N TYR A 355 26.26 -1.87 -29.29
CA TYR A 355 26.66 -1.47 -27.95
C TYR A 355 26.39 -2.60 -26.93
N GLY A 356 25.23 -3.26 -27.05
CA GLY A 356 24.88 -4.45 -26.30
C GLY A 356 25.91 -5.58 -26.46
N LEU A 357 26.33 -5.88 -27.69
CA LEU A 357 27.38 -6.87 -27.96
C LEU A 357 28.70 -6.52 -27.30
N VAL A 358 29.16 -5.27 -27.45
CA VAL A 358 30.44 -4.81 -26.88
C VAL A 358 30.46 -4.99 -25.37
N MET A 359 29.34 -4.68 -24.72
CA MET A 359 29.19 -4.79 -23.27
C MET A 359 29.22 -6.25 -22.75
N THR A 360 29.06 -7.26 -23.61
CA THR A 360 29.27 -8.68 -23.24
C THR A 360 30.73 -9.11 -23.23
N ARG A 361 31.66 -8.24 -23.68
CA ARG A 361 33.12 -8.46 -23.67
C ARG A 361 33.52 -9.71 -24.46
N LYS A 362 34.21 -10.66 -23.82
CA LYS A 362 34.81 -11.84 -24.47
C LYS A 362 33.79 -12.67 -25.25
N THR A 363 32.61 -12.92 -24.68
CA THR A 363 31.56 -13.69 -25.36
C THR A 363 31.00 -12.98 -26.58
N GLY A 364 30.90 -11.64 -26.53
CA GLY A 364 30.54 -10.82 -27.69
C GLY A 364 31.58 -10.88 -28.80
N GLN A 365 32.87 -10.81 -28.46
CA GLN A 365 33.97 -10.95 -29.43
C GLN A 365 33.93 -12.32 -30.11
N GLU A 366 33.78 -13.39 -29.33
CA GLU A 366 33.68 -14.76 -29.85
C GLU A 366 32.46 -14.94 -30.76
N ALA A 367 31.30 -14.40 -30.37
CA ALA A 367 30.08 -14.48 -31.17
C ALA A 367 30.18 -13.67 -32.48
N ILE A 368 30.80 -12.49 -32.47
CA ILE A 368 31.03 -11.69 -33.68
C ILE A 368 31.98 -12.43 -34.63
N LYS A 369 33.07 -13.01 -34.10
CA LYS A 369 34.00 -13.81 -34.90
C LYS A 369 33.28 -14.98 -35.58
N ALA A 370 32.52 -15.76 -34.80
CA ALA A 370 31.73 -16.87 -35.34
C ALA A 370 30.74 -16.40 -36.41
N ALA A 371 30.04 -15.29 -36.19
CA ALA A 371 29.09 -14.75 -37.17
C ALA A 371 29.80 -14.25 -38.44
N LEU A 372 30.98 -13.64 -38.35
CA LEU A 372 31.76 -13.22 -39.52
C LEU A 372 32.25 -14.43 -40.34
N ASP A 373 32.63 -15.52 -39.68
CA ASP A 373 33.09 -16.76 -40.33
C ASP A 373 31.93 -17.50 -41.03
N GLU A 374 30.70 -17.38 -40.53
CA GLU A 374 29.48 -17.96 -41.13
C GLU A 374 28.92 -17.15 -42.32
N THR A 375 29.20 -15.84 -42.40
CA THR A 375 28.49 -14.92 -43.30
C THR A 375 29.27 -14.71 -44.60
N SER A 376 28.93 -15.45 -45.67
CA SER A 376 29.62 -15.33 -46.96
C SER A 376 28.94 -14.42 -48.01
N ALA A 377 27.77 -13.83 -47.75
CA ALA A 377 27.02 -13.11 -48.80
C ALA A 377 26.21 -11.86 -48.37
N ASP A 378 26.06 -11.56 -47.08
CA ASP A 378 25.34 -10.35 -46.62
C ASP A 378 26.33 -9.22 -46.29
N GLU A 379 26.59 -8.35 -47.28
CA GLU A 379 27.52 -7.22 -47.13
C GLU A 379 27.11 -6.24 -46.03
N ARG A 380 25.79 -6.05 -45.80
CA ARG A 380 25.29 -5.12 -44.78
C ARG A 380 25.54 -5.65 -43.38
N LEU A 381 25.18 -6.91 -43.14
CA LEU A 381 25.48 -7.58 -41.88
C LEU A 381 26.99 -7.63 -41.64
N HIS A 382 27.77 -7.97 -42.67
CA HIS A 382 29.23 -8.01 -42.59
C HIS A 382 29.81 -6.64 -42.19
N HIS A 383 29.30 -5.54 -42.76
CA HIS A 383 29.69 -4.19 -42.38
C HIS A 383 29.38 -3.89 -40.90
N ARG A 384 28.17 -4.22 -40.42
CA ARG A 384 27.76 -4.00 -39.02
C ARG A 384 28.55 -4.84 -38.02
N LEU A 385 28.80 -6.11 -38.33
CA LEU A 385 29.64 -6.99 -37.50
C LEU A 385 31.09 -6.49 -37.45
N THR A 386 31.60 -5.96 -38.56
CA THR A 386 32.93 -5.32 -38.61
C THR A 386 32.95 -4.03 -37.79
N LYS A 387 31.91 -3.19 -37.86
CA LYS A 387 31.72 -2.01 -36.98
C LYS A 387 31.77 -2.44 -35.52
N ALA A 388 31.01 -3.46 -35.14
CA ALA A 388 30.99 -4.01 -33.78
C ALA A 388 32.37 -4.51 -33.32
N ALA A 389 33.08 -5.27 -34.15
CA ALA A 389 34.41 -5.79 -33.84
C ALA A 389 35.42 -4.66 -33.53
N ARG A 390 35.35 -3.54 -34.27
CA ARG A 390 36.21 -2.36 -34.07
C ARG A 390 35.84 -1.57 -32.81
N SER A 391 34.62 -1.72 -32.30
CA SER A 391 34.14 -1.01 -31.11
C SER A 391 34.58 -1.66 -29.80
N PHE A 392 35.21 -2.83 -29.82
CA PHE A 392 35.83 -3.39 -28.62
C PHE A 392 37.10 -2.60 -28.26
N PRO A 393 37.38 -2.39 -26.96
CA PRO A 393 38.65 -1.82 -26.54
C PRO A 393 39.79 -2.66 -27.11
N SER A 394 40.75 -2.01 -27.79
CA SER A 394 41.99 -2.66 -28.21
C SER A 394 42.65 -3.27 -26.99
N SER A 395 42.89 -4.58 -27.01
CA SER A 395 43.58 -5.30 -25.94
C SER A 395 45.01 -4.77 -25.82
N THR A 396 45.20 -3.76 -24.98
CA THR A 396 46.49 -3.38 -24.43
C THR A 396 46.35 -3.38 -22.91
N THR A 397 47.08 -4.31 -22.27
CA THR A 397 47.32 -4.53 -20.82
C THR A 397 46.14 -5.12 -20.03
N SER A 398 46.25 -6.16 -19.20
CA SER A 398 47.31 -7.10 -18.80
C SER A 398 46.63 -8.39 -18.31
N ASP A 399 47.38 -9.49 -18.25
CA ASP A 399 47.05 -10.64 -17.39
C ASP A 399 46.85 -10.23 -15.92
#